data_AF-A1K8L5-F1
#
_entry.id   AF-A1K8L5-F1
#
_cell.length_a   1.000
_cell.length_b   1.000
_cell.length_c   1.000
_cell.angle_alpha   90.00
_cell.angle_beta   90.00
_cell.angle_gamma   90.00
#
_symmetry.space_group_name_H-M   'P 1'
#
loop_
_entity.id
_entity.type
_entity.pdbx_description
1 polymer ?
#
loop_
_entity_poly.entity_id
_entity_poly.type
_entity_poly.pdbx_seq_one_letter_code
_entity_poly.pdbx_strand_id
1 'polypeptide(L)'
;MKHNALAIALTLLLSALLGLALWWDYRRNATPHPTPGPASFPIDTRSAARPAPAPTQALPHNGLYRCDGPAGTSYQSHPCTPGSRQGDVSGGTLSTVTVPPPRPLPPPVASVETPTPKVGLIARGPRPGEGNEALCAMHERDIKRIDEAARRGQSSESQEWLREQRRWHKDEMWRLACGR
;
A
#
# COMPACT_ATOMS: atom_id res chain seq x y z
N MET A 1 55.24 -21.04 20.64
CA MET A 1 55.01 -21.59 19.28
C MET A 1 53.59 -22.14 19.04
N LYS A 2 52.89 -22.67 20.06
CA LYS A 2 51.53 -23.25 19.90
C LYS A 2 50.44 -22.24 19.52
N HIS A 3 50.53 -20.99 19.98
CA HIS A 3 49.54 -19.94 19.68
C HIS A 3 49.53 -19.52 18.19
N ASN A 4 50.67 -19.56 17.52
CA ASN A 4 50.77 -19.17 16.10
C ASN A 4 50.13 -20.23 15.18
N ALA A 5 50.26 -21.51 15.53
CA ALA A 5 49.64 -22.60 14.78
C ALA A 5 48.10 -22.53 14.86
N LEU A 6 47.56 -22.16 16.03
CA LEU A 6 46.12 -22.01 16.23
C LEU A 6 45.57 -20.83 15.43
N ALA A 7 46.27 -19.70 15.41
CA ALA A 7 45.88 -18.53 14.62
C ALA A 7 45.85 -18.85 13.11
N ILE A 8 46.84 -19.57 12.59
CA ILE A 8 46.90 -19.96 11.18
C ILE A 8 45.80 -20.96 10.83
N ALA A 9 45.52 -21.94 11.70
CA ALA A 9 44.43 -22.89 11.47
C ALA A 9 43.06 -22.18 11.43
N LEU A 10 42.86 -21.19 12.30
CA LEU A 10 41.59 -20.46 12.40
C LEU A 10 41.36 -19.56 11.18
N THR A 11 42.39 -18.92 10.64
CA THR A 11 42.26 -18.11 9.40
C THR A 11 41.98 -18.98 8.18
N LEU A 12 42.62 -20.14 8.06
CA LEU A 12 42.34 -21.10 6.98
C LEU A 12 40.91 -21.65 7.06
N LEU A 13 40.41 -21.90 8.27
CA LEU A 13 39.06 -22.40 8.45
C LEU A 13 38.01 -21.33 8.10
N LEU A 14 38.25 -20.08 8.51
CA LEU A 14 37.38 -18.95 8.14
C LEU A 14 37.35 -18.71 6.63
N SER A 15 38.51 -18.74 5.95
CA SER A 15 38.56 -18.53 4.50
C SER A 15 37.85 -19.64 3.73
N ALA A 16 37.96 -20.89 4.19
CA ALA A 16 37.25 -22.03 3.59
C ALA A 16 35.73 -21.90 3.75
N LEU A 17 35.24 -21.49 4.93
CA LEU A 17 33.81 -21.28 5.18
C LEU A 17 33.24 -20.14 4.32
N LEU A 18 33.97 -19.02 4.22
CA LEU A 18 33.59 -17.89 3.37
C LEU A 18 33.53 -18.28 1.89
N GLY A 19 34.52 -19.05 1.40
CA GLY A 19 34.54 -19.54 0.03
C GLY A 19 33.36 -20.46 -0.29
N LEU A 20 33.02 -21.37 0.62
CA LEU A 20 31.86 -22.27 0.47
C LEU A 20 30.53 -21.49 0.48
N ALA A 21 30.39 -20.48 1.35
CA ALA A 21 29.19 -19.66 1.39
C ALA A 21 28.98 -18.87 0.09
N LEU A 22 30.04 -18.24 -0.42
CA LEU A 22 30.01 -17.49 -1.69
C LEU A 22 29.73 -18.40 -2.89
N TRP A 23 30.33 -19.59 -2.93
CA TRP A 23 30.09 -20.55 -4.00
C TRP A 23 28.63 -21.06 -3.99
N TRP A 24 28.09 -21.32 -2.80
CA TRP A 24 26.70 -21.74 -2.66
C TRP A 24 25.73 -20.67 -3.14
N ASP A 25 26.00 -19.40 -2.81
CA ASP A 25 25.16 -18.27 -3.23
C ASP A 25 25.23 -18.05 -4.76
N TYR A 26 26.42 -18.15 -5.36
CA TYR A 26 26.59 -18.11 -6.81
C TYR A 26 25.76 -19.19 -7.51
N ARG A 27 25.72 -20.40 -6.95
CA ARG A 27 24.94 -21.51 -7.53
C ARG A 27 23.42 -21.28 -7.44
N ARG A 28 22.92 -20.61 -6.40
CA ARG A 28 21.48 -20.29 -6.28
C ARG A 28 21.08 -19.13 -7.17
N ASN A 29 21.94 -18.14 -7.34
CA ASN A 29 21.62 -16.88 -8.02
C ASN A 29 21.99 -16.86 -9.51
N ALA A 30 22.45 -17.99 -10.07
CA ALA A 30 22.63 -18.16 -11.50
C ALA A 30 21.26 -18.18 -12.21
N THR A 31 20.68 -16.99 -12.37
CA THR A 31 19.54 -16.76 -13.25
C THR A 31 20.02 -16.93 -14.70
N PRO A 32 19.37 -17.78 -15.52
CA PRO A 32 19.70 -17.88 -16.93
C PRO A 32 19.43 -16.52 -17.58
N HIS A 33 20.44 -15.99 -18.29
CA HIS A 33 20.28 -14.78 -19.07
C HIS A 33 19.13 -14.95 -20.09
N PRO A 34 18.18 -14.01 -20.18
CA PRO A 34 17.17 -14.05 -21.21
C PRO A 34 17.84 -13.79 -22.58
N THR A 35 17.74 -14.78 -23.46
CA THR A 35 18.06 -14.65 -24.88
C THR A 35 17.17 -13.56 -25.49
N PRO A 36 17.71 -12.54 -26.17
CA PRO A 36 16.88 -11.54 -26.84
C PRO A 36 16.11 -12.18 -28.00
N GLY A 37 14.79 -12.31 -27.84
CA GLY A 37 13.87 -12.66 -28.92
C GLY A 37 13.55 -11.43 -29.80
N PRO A 38 13.29 -11.61 -31.10
CA PRO A 38 12.99 -10.49 -32.00
C PRO A 38 11.66 -9.82 -31.64
N ALA A 39 11.70 -8.49 -31.52
CA ALA A 39 10.54 -7.65 -31.25
C ALA A 39 9.52 -7.72 -32.40
N SER A 40 8.31 -8.19 -32.09
CA SER A 40 7.16 -8.11 -32.99
C SER A 40 6.46 -6.77 -32.73
N PHE A 41 6.55 -5.83 -33.66
CA PHE A 41 5.70 -4.65 -33.67
C PHE A 41 4.39 -4.99 -34.42
N PRO A 42 3.21 -4.88 -33.80
CA PRO A 42 1.99 -4.82 -34.58
C PRO A 42 1.89 -3.42 -35.20
N ILE A 43 2.19 -3.35 -36.50
CA ILE A 43 1.69 -2.29 -37.37
C ILE A 43 0.22 -2.62 -37.61
N ASP A 44 -0.70 -1.74 -37.19
CA ASP A 44 -2.07 -1.80 -37.68
C ASP A 44 -2.47 -0.47 -38.35
N THR A 45 -2.63 -0.58 -39.66
CA THR A 45 -2.94 0.45 -40.64
C THR A 45 -4.44 0.76 -40.65
N ARG A 46 -4.78 2.05 -40.61
CA ARG A 46 -6.02 2.73 -41.04
C ARG A 46 -7.18 1.85 -41.57
N SER A 47 -8.39 2.13 -41.11
CA SER A 47 -9.55 2.19 -42.03
C SER A 47 -10.71 3.07 -41.57
N ALA A 48 -10.96 4.08 -42.42
CA ALA A 48 -12.24 4.62 -42.86
C ALA A 48 -13.33 5.01 -41.84
N ALA A 49 -13.66 6.29 -41.92
CA ALA A 49 -14.86 6.91 -41.40
C ALA A 49 -16.14 6.18 -41.85
N ARG A 50 -16.95 5.78 -40.86
CA ARG A 50 -18.39 5.52 -41.01
C ARG A 50 -19.07 6.07 -39.75
N PRO A 51 -20.02 7.01 -39.84
CA PRO A 51 -20.83 7.35 -38.69
C PRO A 51 -21.76 6.16 -38.43
N ALA A 52 -21.45 5.38 -37.40
CA ALA A 52 -22.36 4.36 -36.89
C ALA A 52 -23.53 5.04 -36.16
N PRO A 53 -24.76 4.50 -36.26
CA PRO A 53 -25.95 5.07 -35.64
C PRO A 53 -25.75 5.17 -34.12
N ALA A 54 -26.30 6.22 -33.52
CA ALA A 54 -26.26 6.43 -32.07
C ALA A 54 -26.78 5.16 -31.36
N PRO A 55 -25.95 4.47 -30.55
CA PRO A 55 -26.44 3.36 -29.76
C PRO A 55 -27.29 3.93 -28.62
N THR A 56 -28.53 3.47 -28.62
CA THR A 56 -29.53 3.57 -27.56
C THR A 56 -28.88 3.53 -26.18
N GLN A 57 -29.23 4.51 -25.32
CA GLN A 57 -28.81 4.56 -23.92
C GLN A 57 -29.27 3.29 -23.20
N ALA A 58 -28.42 2.27 -23.17
CA ALA A 58 -28.60 1.14 -22.30
C ALA A 58 -28.35 1.63 -20.87
N LEU A 59 -29.38 1.57 -20.05
CA LEU A 59 -29.30 1.88 -18.62
C LEU A 59 -28.25 0.93 -18.00
N PRO A 60 -27.13 1.43 -17.46
CA PRO A 60 -26.10 0.56 -16.92
C PRO A 60 -26.69 -0.19 -15.72
N HIS A 61 -26.65 -1.52 -15.75
CA HIS A 61 -27.17 -2.40 -14.69
C HIS A 61 -26.59 -2.07 -13.30
N ASN A 62 -25.42 -1.43 -13.26
CA ASN A 62 -24.67 -1.13 -12.04
C ASN A 62 -24.67 0.37 -11.68
N GLY A 63 -25.45 1.21 -12.38
CA GLY A 63 -25.51 2.66 -12.12
C GLY A 63 -24.20 3.43 -12.41
N LEU A 64 -23.21 2.77 -13.02
CA LEU A 64 -21.91 3.34 -13.35
C LEU A 64 -21.74 3.43 -14.86
N TYR A 65 -21.41 4.63 -15.34
CA TYR A 65 -21.10 4.92 -16.73
C TYR A 65 -19.58 4.94 -16.90
N ARG A 66 -19.07 4.11 -17.80
CA ARG A 66 -17.69 4.22 -18.28
C ARG A 66 -17.70 5.16 -19.48
N CYS A 67 -16.90 6.22 -19.40
CA CYS A 67 -16.82 7.25 -20.44
C CYS A 67 -15.40 7.30 -21.01
N ASP A 68 -15.27 6.90 -22.27
CA ASP A 68 -14.02 6.95 -23.01
C ASP A 68 -13.95 8.29 -23.76
N GLY A 69 -13.04 9.17 -23.34
CA GLY A 69 -12.82 10.50 -23.92
C GLY A 69 -11.37 10.71 -24.40
N PRO A 70 -11.07 11.87 -25.00
CA PRO A 70 -9.72 12.18 -25.48
C PRO A 70 -8.67 12.25 -24.36
N ALA A 71 -9.09 12.47 -23.11
CA ALA A 71 -8.24 12.47 -21.92
C ALA A 71 -8.06 11.08 -21.28
N GLY A 72 -8.71 10.04 -21.82
CA GLY A 72 -8.70 8.68 -21.27
C GLY A 72 -10.08 8.20 -20.82
N THR A 73 -10.10 7.11 -20.06
CA THR A 73 -11.32 6.45 -19.55
C THR A 73 -11.65 6.95 -18.13
N SER A 74 -12.85 7.47 -17.93
CA SER A 74 -13.40 7.81 -16.61
C SER A 74 -14.60 6.92 -16.25
N TYR A 75 -14.87 6.79 -14.95
CA TYR A 75 -16.03 6.08 -14.42
C TYR A 75 -16.84 7.05 -13.57
N GLN A 76 -18.12 7.20 -13.86
CA GLN A 76 -18.98 8.21 -13.23
C GLN A 76 -20.40 7.69 -13.01
N SER A 77 -21.10 8.23 -12.02
CA SER A 77 -22.50 7.88 -11.68
C SER A 77 -23.55 8.57 -12.57
N HIS A 78 -23.12 9.44 -13.47
CA HIS A 78 -23.99 10.21 -14.36
C HIS A 78 -23.67 9.89 -15.84
N PRO A 79 -24.63 10.10 -16.76
CA PRO A 79 -24.41 9.88 -18.19
C PRO A 79 -23.16 10.61 -18.70
N CYS A 80 -22.46 9.98 -19.64
CA CYS A 80 -21.25 10.52 -20.24
C CYS A 80 -21.49 11.90 -20.86
N THR A 81 -20.58 12.84 -20.60
CA THR A 81 -20.68 14.19 -21.15
C THR A 81 -20.53 14.19 -22.67
N PRO A 82 -21.15 15.14 -23.38
CA PRO A 82 -21.02 15.23 -24.84
C PRO A 82 -19.55 15.28 -25.27
N GLY A 83 -19.14 14.37 -26.15
CA GLY A 83 -17.74 14.22 -26.58
C GLY A 83 -17.01 13.01 -25.97
N SER A 84 -17.63 12.30 -25.03
CA SER A 84 -17.17 10.99 -24.54
C SER A 84 -18.10 9.87 -25.01
N ARG A 85 -17.54 8.69 -25.29
CA ARG A 85 -18.29 7.50 -25.68
C ARG A 85 -18.54 6.63 -24.46
N GLN A 86 -19.77 6.16 -24.30
CA GLN A 86 -20.09 5.21 -23.25
C GLN A 86 -19.54 3.82 -23.62
N GLY A 87 -18.68 3.27 -22.78
CA GLY A 87 -18.14 1.92 -22.89
C GLY A 87 -18.89 0.93 -22.02
N ASP A 88 -18.84 -0.35 -22.38
CA ASP A 88 -19.36 -1.42 -21.54
C ASP A 88 -18.47 -1.63 -20.30
N VAL A 89 -19.10 -1.96 -19.17
CA VAL A 89 -18.44 -2.25 -17.90
C VAL A 89 -18.49 -3.77 -17.69
N SER A 90 -17.60 -4.49 -18.38
CA SER A 90 -17.47 -5.94 -18.24
C SER A 90 -16.10 -6.32 -17.65
N GLY A 91 -16.13 -7.09 -16.55
CA GLY A 91 -14.96 -7.84 -16.06
C GLY A 91 -13.95 -7.10 -15.17
N GLY A 92 -14.38 -6.35 -14.15
CA GLY A 92 -13.46 -5.75 -13.17
C GLY A 92 -13.97 -5.77 -11.73
N THR A 93 -13.07 -5.94 -10.76
CA THR A 93 -13.36 -5.83 -9.32
C THR A 93 -13.37 -4.35 -8.92
N LEU A 94 -14.55 -3.80 -8.63
CA LEU A 94 -14.71 -2.44 -8.12
C LEU A 94 -14.74 -2.47 -6.58
N SER A 95 -13.84 -1.74 -5.95
CA SER A 95 -13.89 -1.48 -4.51
C SER A 95 -14.51 -0.11 -4.29
N THR A 96 -15.81 -0.07 -4.02
CA THR A 96 -16.51 1.17 -3.67
C THR A 96 -16.34 1.42 -2.18
N VAL A 97 -15.64 2.49 -1.80
CA VAL A 97 -15.65 2.98 -0.42
C VAL A 97 -16.99 3.68 -0.20
N THR A 98 -17.96 2.94 0.34
CA THR A 98 -19.24 3.50 0.78
C THR A 98 -18.97 4.41 1.97
N VAL A 99 -19.04 5.73 1.77
CA VAL A 99 -19.08 6.68 2.88
C VAL A 99 -20.46 6.55 3.54
N PRO A 100 -20.55 6.18 4.82
CA PRO A 100 -21.84 6.05 5.49
C PRO A 100 -22.54 7.42 5.54
N PRO A 101 -23.88 7.48 5.38
CA PRO A 101 -24.62 8.72 5.48
C PRO A 101 -24.43 9.35 6.86
N PRO A 102 -24.37 10.70 6.96
CA PRO A 102 -24.25 11.37 8.25
C PRO A 102 -25.45 11.01 9.13
N ARG A 103 -25.17 10.59 10.37
CA ARG A 103 -26.22 10.29 11.35
C ARG A 103 -27.01 11.57 11.68
N PRO A 104 -28.35 11.51 11.76
CA PRO A 104 -29.12 12.64 12.25
C PRO A 104 -28.67 13.03 13.65
N LEU A 105 -28.35 14.31 13.84
CA LEU A 105 -28.09 14.87 15.17
C LEU A 105 -29.39 14.76 16.00
N PRO A 106 -29.33 14.28 17.26
CA PRO A 106 -30.49 14.30 18.13
C PRO A 106 -30.93 15.76 18.41
N PRO A 107 -32.24 16.02 18.58
CA PRO A 107 -32.72 17.35 18.91
C PRO A 107 -32.19 17.80 20.28
N PRO A 108 -31.99 19.11 20.50
CA PRO A 108 -31.52 19.63 21.78
C PRO A 108 -32.54 19.32 22.87
N VAL A 109 -32.12 18.53 23.87
CA VAL A 109 -32.90 18.30 25.08
C VAL A 109 -32.86 19.59 25.89
N ALA A 110 -34.02 20.20 26.14
CA ALA A 110 -34.15 21.34 27.01
C ALA A 110 -33.56 21.00 28.39
N SER A 111 -32.56 21.77 28.82
CA SER A 111 -31.92 21.62 30.11
C SER A 111 -32.91 21.93 31.23
N VAL A 112 -33.37 20.88 31.93
CA VAL A 112 -34.00 21.05 33.24
C VAL A 112 -32.89 21.31 34.24
N GLU A 113 -32.83 22.56 34.67
CA GLU A 113 -31.95 23.05 35.72
C GLU A 113 -32.16 22.22 37.00
N THR A 114 -31.13 21.48 37.41
CA THR A 114 -31.10 20.80 38.71
C THR A 114 -29.81 21.18 39.43
N PRO A 115 -29.87 21.42 40.74
CA PRO A 115 -28.83 22.11 41.48
C PRO A 115 -27.56 21.25 41.55
N THR A 116 -26.45 21.92 41.24
CA THR A 116 -25.08 21.40 41.20
C THR A 116 -24.71 20.51 42.38
N PRO A 117 -24.36 19.23 42.16
CA PRO A 117 -23.32 18.60 42.95
C PRO A 117 -21.97 19.04 42.37
N LYS A 118 -21.09 19.51 43.27
CA LYS A 118 -19.72 19.94 43.02
C LYS A 118 -19.06 19.17 41.88
N VAL A 119 -18.56 19.89 40.88
CA VAL A 119 -17.70 19.37 39.81
C VAL A 119 -16.44 18.80 40.48
N GLY A 120 -16.47 17.51 40.81
CA GLY A 120 -15.26 16.76 41.12
C GLY A 120 -14.40 16.79 39.86
N LEU A 121 -13.12 17.16 40.00
CA LEU A 121 -12.18 16.94 38.92
C LEU A 121 -12.25 15.47 38.55
N ILE A 122 -12.79 15.15 37.37
CA ILE A 122 -12.57 13.86 36.75
C ILE A 122 -11.06 13.81 36.53
N ALA A 123 -10.34 13.13 37.42
CA ALA A 123 -8.97 12.77 37.17
C ALA A 123 -8.99 12.01 35.85
N ARG A 124 -8.49 12.64 34.78
CA ARG A 124 -8.28 11.96 33.52
C ARG A 124 -7.37 10.79 33.87
N GLY A 125 -7.91 9.57 33.84
CA GLY A 125 -7.10 8.38 33.99
C GLY A 125 -5.94 8.43 33.01
N PRO A 126 -4.84 7.73 33.31
CA PRO A 126 -3.66 7.77 32.45
C PRO A 126 -4.06 7.49 31.01
N ARG A 127 -3.57 8.34 30.09
CA ARG A 127 -3.88 8.22 28.68
C ARG A 127 -3.40 6.84 28.19
N PRO A 128 -4.13 6.17 27.30
CA PRO A 128 -3.61 4.99 26.64
C PRO A 128 -2.26 5.34 26.00
N GLY A 129 -1.19 4.62 26.38
CA GLY A 129 0.17 4.86 25.90
C GLY A 129 1.01 5.81 26.75
N GLU A 130 0.49 6.36 27.87
CA GLU A 130 1.26 7.15 28.82
C GLU A 130 2.40 6.30 29.42
N GLY A 131 3.65 6.67 29.11
CA GLY A 131 4.86 5.91 29.47
C GLY A 131 5.55 5.18 28.31
N ASN A 132 4.90 5.03 27.16
CA ASN A 132 5.48 4.37 25.97
C ASN A 132 5.96 5.36 24.90
N GLU A 133 5.98 6.66 25.18
CA GLU A 133 6.28 7.74 24.23
C GLU A 133 7.62 7.52 23.50
N ALA A 134 8.65 7.10 24.24
CA ALA A 134 9.97 6.82 23.66
C ALA A 134 9.95 5.63 22.69
N LEU A 135 9.17 4.59 23.00
CA LEU A 135 8.99 3.42 22.14
C LEU A 135 8.16 3.77 20.89
N CYS A 136 7.10 4.56 21.06
CA CYS A 136 6.33 5.10 19.94
C CYS A 136 7.22 5.91 18.99
N ALA A 137 8.01 6.85 19.52
CA ALA A 137 8.93 7.66 18.73
C ALA A 137 10.05 6.84 18.06
N MET A 138 10.46 5.72 18.66
CA MET A 138 11.38 4.78 18.04
C MET A 138 10.74 4.11 16.82
N HIS A 139 9.55 3.53 16.97
CA HIS A 139 8.85 2.89 15.86
C HIS A 139 8.50 3.87 14.72
N GLU A 140 8.14 5.11 15.03
CA GLU A 140 7.93 6.16 14.01
C GLU A 140 9.21 6.44 13.20
N ARG A 141 10.36 6.53 13.87
CA ARG A 141 11.66 6.72 13.20
C ARG A 141 12.00 5.54 12.30
N ASP A 142 11.72 4.32 12.73
CA ASP A 142 11.98 3.12 11.94
C ASP A 142 11.03 3.02 10.73
N ILE A 143 9.75 3.31 10.90
CA ILE A 143 8.78 3.41 9.78
C ILE A 143 9.27 4.44 8.76
N LYS A 144 9.73 5.62 9.19
CA LYS A 144 10.25 6.65 8.29
C LYS A 144 11.46 6.15 7.49
N ARG A 145 12.38 5.41 8.14
CA ARG A 145 13.54 4.79 7.49
C ARG A 145 13.12 3.75 6.45
N ILE A 146 12.12 2.94 6.77
CA ILE A 146 11.54 1.95 5.85
C ILE A 146 10.92 2.66 4.63
N ASP A 147 10.14 3.72 4.85
CA ASP A 147 9.51 4.50 3.79
C ASP A 147 10.56 5.23 2.90
N GLU A 148 11.68 5.65 3.48
CA GLU A 148 12.85 6.15 2.73
C GLU A 148 13.56 5.06 1.93
N ALA A 149 13.69 3.84 2.47
CA ALA A 149 14.28 2.71 1.75
C ALA A 149 13.38 2.23 0.59
N ALA A 150 12.07 2.24 0.78
CA ALA A 150 11.09 1.85 -0.24
C ALA A 150 11.13 2.78 -1.47
N ARG A 151 11.38 4.08 -1.26
CA ARG A 151 11.50 5.09 -2.33
C ARG A 151 12.71 4.90 -3.24
N ARG A 152 13.74 4.18 -2.81
CA ARG A 152 14.98 3.99 -3.59
C ARG A 152 14.85 2.97 -4.74
N GLY A 153 13.68 2.34 -4.91
CA GLY A 153 13.42 1.45 -6.04
C GLY A 153 14.21 0.14 -5.97
N GLN A 154 13.95 -0.67 -4.94
CA GLN A 154 14.57 -2.00 -4.76
C GLN A 154 13.84 -3.11 -5.54
N SER A 155 14.40 -4.32 -5.52
CA SER A 155 13.77 -5.53 -6.06
C SER A 155 12.38 -5.78 -5.47
N SER A 156 11.54 -6.55 -6.18
CA SER A 156 10.18 -6.89 -5.74
C SER A 156 10.18 -7.58 -4.38
N GLU A 157 11.08 -8.53 -4.16
CA GLU A 157 11.23 -9.23 -2.88
C GLU A 157 11.59 -8.27 -1.74
N SER A 158 12.51 -7.33 -1.98
CA SER A 158 12.87 -6.33 -0.98
C SER A 158 11.70 -5.38 -0.66
N GLN A 159 10.91 -5.00 -1.67
CA GLN A 159 9.70 -4.19 -1.46
C GLN A 159 8.65 -4.93 -0.62
N GLU A 160 8.48 -6.23 -0.82
CA GLU A 160 7.58 -7.06 -0.01
C GLU A 160 8.05 -7.15 1.44
N TRP A 161 9.35 -7.38 1.64
CA TRP A 161 9.95 -7.40 2.97
C TRP A 161 9.79 -6.06 3.69
N LEU A 162 10.01 -4.92 3.02
CA LEU A 162 9.81 -3.59 3.60
C LEU A 162 8.34 -3.34 3.99
N ARG A 163 7.37 -3.82 3.20
CA ARG A 163 5.94 -3.72 3.53
C ARG A 163 5.60 -4.55 4.77
N GLU A 164 6.19 -5.72 4.91
CA GLU A 164 6.01 -6.58 6.09
C GLU A 164 6.62 -5.95 7.34
N GLN A 165 7.86 -5.46 7.26
CA GLN A 165 8.51 -4.72 8.34
C GLN A 165 7.67 -3.51 8.80
N ARG A 166 7.13 -2.75 7.84
CA ARG A 166 6.26 -1.61 8.15
C ARG A 166 4.98 -2.02 8.87
N ARG A 167 4.37 -3.15 8.49
CA ARG A 167 3.19 -3.70 9.16
C ARG A 167 3.52 -4.08 10.61
N TRP A 168 4.63 -4.78 10.82
CA TRP A 168 5.09 -5.17 12.15
C TRP A 168 5.23 -3.96 13.09
N HIS A 169 5.91 -2.89 12.65
CA HIS A 169 6.07 -1.68 13.46
C HIS A 169 4.73 -0.99 13.76
N LYS A 170 3.80 -0.97 12.81
CA LYS A 170 2.46 -0.40 13.03
C LYS A 170 1.64 -1.21 14.02
N ASP A 171 1.71 -2.53 13.94
CA ASP A 171 1.00 -3.42 14.86
C ASP A 171 1.54 -3.24 16.28
N GLU A 172 2.86 -3.12 16.44
CA GLU A 172 3.49 -2.87 17.74
C GLU A 172 3.12 -1.49 18.30
N MET A 173 3.10 -0.44 17.47
CA MET A 173 2.57 0.86 17.87
C MET A 173 1.11 0.79 18.32
N TRP A 174 0.29 -0.04 17.67
CA TRP A 174 -1.11 -0.23 18.06
C TRP A 174 -1.25 -0.93 19.41
N ARG A 175 -0.39 -1.92 19.69
CA ARG A 175 -0.30 -2.60 21.00
C ARG A 175 0.13 -1.65 22.11
N LEU A 176 1.08 -0.76 21.81
CA LEU A 176 1.55 0.26 22.75
C LEU A 176 0.58 1.45 22.91
N ALA A 177 -0.54 1.44 22.17
CA ALA A 177 -1.54 2.49 22.11
C ALA A 177 -0.96 3.88 21.73
N CYS A 178 0.03 3.89 20.83
CA CYS A 178 0.61 5.11 20.31
C CYS A 178 -0.44 5.91 19.51
N GLY A 179 -0.69 7.17 19.91
CA GLY A 179 -1.44 8.15 19.10
C GLY A 179 -2.96 7.94 19.01
N ARG A 180 -3.61 7.49 20.09
CA ARG A 180 -5.09 7.57 20.23
C ARG A 180 -5.54 8.89 20.85
#